data_AF-A0A843HIH2-F1
#
_entry.id   AF-A0A843HIH2-F1
#
_cell.length_a   1.000
_cell.length_b   1.000
_cell.length_c   1.000
_cell.angle_alpha   90.00
_cell.angle_beta   90.00
_cell.angle_gamma   90.00
#
_symmetry.space_group_name_H-M   'P 1'
#
loop_
_entity.id
_entity.type
_entity.pdbx_description
1 polymer ?
#
loop_
_entity_poly.entity_id
_entity_poly.type
_entity_poly.pdbx_seq_one_letter_code
_entity_poly.pdbx_strand_id
1 'polypeptide(L)'
;MDWVYNVPIKFYEYDITDLKDKLAEYLSNDNVLLIASKRLIKDNDLNDIIENANDTLTLFDESMKSLDTHLISNYFKQIKQKPELIIAIGGGTSIDFAKAISALYEYTDKGNITVDNLV
;
A
#
# COMPACT_ATOMS: atom_id res chain seq x y z
N MET A 1 -12.94 22.45 -25.99
CA MET A 1 -12.22 22.27 -24.73
C MET A 1 -12.16 20.78 -24.52
N ASP A 2 -10.98 20.20 -24.67
CA ASP A 2 -10.81 18.75 -24.60
C ASP A 2 -10.75 18.35 -23.12
N TRP A 3 -11.56 17.38 -22.74
CA TRP A 3 -11.58 16.83 -21.39
C TRP A 3 -11.01 15.42 -21.41
N VAL A 4 -10.30 15.06 -20.34
CA VAL A 4 -9.80 13.71 -20.10
C VAL A 4 -10.45 13.20 -18.82
N TYR A 5 -11.05 12.01 -18.90
CA TYR A 5 -11.71 11.36 -17.77
C TYR A 5 -10.90 10.15 -17.32
N ASN A 6 -10.30 10.25 -16.14
CA ASN A 6 -9.49 9.20 -15.55
C ASN A 6 -10.23 8.61 -14.35
N VAL A 7 -10.59 7.33 -14.46
CA VAL A 7 -11.19 6.56 -13.37
C VAL A 7 -10.52 5.19 -13.26
N PRO A 8 -10.55 4.55 -12.08
CA PRO A 8 -10.14 3.16 -11.95
C PRO A 8 -10.83 2.27 -12.99
N ILE A 9 -10.07 1.35 -13.57
CA ILE A 9 -10.55 0.48 -14.66
C ILE A 9 -11.51 -0.60 -14.13
N LYS A 10 -11.38 -0.96 -12.85
CA LYS A 10 -12.15 -2.05 -12.22
C LYS A 10 -12.59 -1.65 -10.82
N PHE A 11 -13.81 -2.07 -10.47
CA PHE A 11 -14.41 -1.92 -9.16
C PHE A 11 -14.91 -3.29 -8.71
N TYR A 12 -14.67 -3.60 -7.44
CA TYR A 12 -15.10 -4.84 -6.81
C TYR A 12 -15.75 -4.49 -5.49
N GLU A 13 -16.81 -5.22 -5.16
CA GLU A 13 -17.47 -5.18 -3.87
C GLU A 13 -17.31 -6.57 -3.27
N TYR A 14 -16.75 -6.61 -2.06
CA TYR A 14 -16.49 -7.84 -1.33
C TYR A 14 -17.20 -7.73 0.01
N ASP A 15 -17.81 -8.82 0.45
CA ASP A 15 -18.06 -8.96 1.88
C ASP A 15 -16.74 -9.20 2.63
N ILE A 16 -16.80 -9.25 3.96
CA ILE A 16 -15.59 -9.43 4.76
C ILE A 16 -14.92 -10.78 4.52
N THR A 17 -15.68 -11.84 4.24
CA THR A 17 -15.15 -13.18 4.00
C THR A 17 -14.43 -13.21 2.66
N ASP A 18 -15.07 -12.70 1.61
CA ASP A 18 -14.50 -12.57 0.27
C ASP A 18 -13.21 -11.71 0.30
N LEU A 19 -13.23 -10.62 1.07
CA LEU A 19 -12.05 -9.76 1.24
C LEU A 19 -10.90 -10.52 1.88
N LYS A 20 -11.18 -11.32 2.93
CA LYS A 20 -10.17 -12.13 3.62
C LYS A 20 -9.55 -13.15 2.67
N ASP A 21 -10.37 -13.87 1.91
CA ASP A 21 -9.91 -14.87 0.93
C ASP A 21 -9.04 -14.23 -0.16
N LYS A 22 -9.47 -13.08 -0.70
CA LYS A 22 -8.71 -12.34 -1.70
C LYS A 22 -7.43 -11.74 -1.15
N LEU A 23 -7.45 -11.23 0.07
CA LEU A 23 -6.25 -10.71 0.71
C LEU A 23 -5.24 -11.84 0.93
N ALA A 24 -5.66 -13.02 1.40
CA ALA A 24 -4.79 -14.18 1.55
C ALA A 24 -4.17 -14.62 0.21
N GLU A 25 -4.97 -14.67 -0.86
CA GLU A 25 -4.49 -14.93 -2.22
C GLU A 25 -3.41 -13.91 -2.62
N TYR A 26 -3.66 -12.61 -2.45
CA TYR A 26 -2.71 -11.58 -2.85
C TYR A 26 -1.45 -11.54 -2.00
N LEU A 27 -1.56 -11.74 -0.69
CA LEU A 27 -0.43 -11.75 0.23
C LEU A 27 0.45 -13.00 0.11
N SER A 28 0.01 -14.01 -0.64
CA SER A 28 0.83 -15.17 -1.00
C SER A 28 1.84 -14.87 -2.13
N ASN A 29 1.64 -13.78 -2.89
CA ASN A 29 2.58 -13.33 -3.92
C ASN A 29 3.89 -12.83 -3.30
N ASP A 30 4.95 -12.82 -4.10
CA ASP A 30 6.23 -12.26 -3.70
C ASP A 30 6.20 -10.72 -3.74
N ASN A 31 6.99 -10.09 -2.86
CA ASN A 31 7.26 -8.66 -2.83
C ASN A 31 5.99 -7.79 -2.76
N VAL A 32 5.09 -8.11 -1.84
CA VAL A 32 3.87 -7.34 -1.61
C VAL A 32 4.13 -6.23 -0.59
N LEU A 33 3.64 -5.03 -0.87
CA LEU A 33 3.57 -3.93 0.09
C LEU A 33 2.11 -3.76 0.55
N LEU A 34 1.87 -3.98 1.84
CA LEU A 34 0.57 -3.73 2.47
C LEU A 34 0.62 -2.45 3.31
N ILE A 35 -0.23 -1.48 2.94
CA ILE A 35 -0.43 -0.23 3.67
C ILE A 35 -1.84 -0.27 4.26
N ALA A 36 -1.95 -0.45 5.57
CA ALA A 36 -3.24 -0.68 6.21
C ALA A 36 -3.38 0.12 7.50
N SER A 37 -4.60 0.54 7.84
CA SER A 37 -4.84 1.13 9.16
C SER A 37 -4.86 0.04 10.24
N LYS A 38 -4.05 0.18 11.30
CA LYS A 38 -4.10 -0.72 12.48
C LYS A 38 -5.51 -1.02 12.97
N ARG A 39 -6.34 0.03 12.99
CA ARG A 39 -7.73 -0.06 13.43
C ARG A 39 -8.52 -0.97 12.49
N LEU A 40 -8.40 -0.80 11.17
CA LEU A 40 -9.12 -1.64 10.22
C LEU A 40 -8.63 -3.09 10.22
N ILE A 41 -7.33 -3.32 10.39
CA ILE A 41 -6.78 -4.68 10.56
C ILE A 41 -7.46 -5.37 11.75
N LYS A 42 -7.54 -4.66 12.88
CA LYS A 42 -8.14 -5.19 14.11
C LYS A 42 -9.65 -5.37 13.99
N ASP A 43 -10.37 -4.35 13.53
CA ASP A 43 -11.83 -4.34 13.46
C ASP A 43 -12.37 -5.40 12.49
N ASN A 44 -11.57 -5.78 11.49
CA ASN A 44 -11.92 -6.77 10.48
C ASN A 44 -11.21 -8.12 10.68
N ASP A 45 -10.47 -8.28 11.78
CA ASP A 45 -9.81 -9.54 12.16
C ASP A 45 -8.91 -10.08 11.03
N LEU A 46 -8.01 -9.22 10.53
CA LEU A 46 -7.10 -9.52 9.43
C LEU A 46 -5.71 -9.98 9.90
N ASN A 47 -5.45 -10.02 11.20
CA ASN A 47 -4.11 -10.32 11.75
C ASN A 47 -3.63 -11.70 11.29
N ASP A 48 -4.45 -12.73 11.42
CA ASP A 48 -4.08 -14.10 11.03
C ASP A 48 -3.65 -14.18 9.55
N ILE A 49 -4.30 -13.43 8.67
CA ILE A 49 -4.00 -13.43 7.23
C ILE A 49 -2.65 -12.73 6.98
N ILE A 50 -2.40 -11.64 7.69
CA ILE A 50 -1.16 -10.87 7.58
C ILE A 50 0.02 -11.64 8.18
N GLU A 51 -0.18 -12.35 9.29
CA GLU A 51 0.84 -13.17 9.95
C GLU A 51 1.21 -14.42 9.14
N ASN A 52 0.28 -14.94 8.33
CA ASN A 52 0.52 -16.05 7.40
C ASN A 52 0.94 -15.61 5.99
N ALA A 53 1.21 -14.32 5.79
CA ALA A 53 1.67 -13.79 4.50
C ALA A 53 3.08 -14.28 4.15
N ASN A 54 3.46 -14.12 2.88
CA ASN A 54 4.80 -14.40 2.41
C ASN A 54 5.85 -13.53 3.15
N ASP A 55 7.03 -14.09 3.43
CA ASP A 55 8.15 -13.42 4.13
C ASP A 55 8.62 -12.12 3.47
N THR A 56 8.27 -11.92 2.20
CA THR A 56 8.59 -10.72 1.42
C THR A 56 7.59 -9.57 1.61
N LEU A 57 6.57 -9.75 2.46
CA LEU A 57 5.62 -8.71 2.83
C LEU A 57 6.31 -7.53 3.54
N THR A 58 6.07 -6.32 3.04
CA THR A 58 6.31 -5.09 3.80
C THR A 58 4.97 -4.58 4.33
N LEU A 59 4.85 -4.38 5.64
CA LEU A 59 3.63 -3.90 6.30
C LEU A 59 3.83 -2.51 6.89
N PHE A 60 2.96 -1.57 6.51
CA PHE A 60 2.77 -0.29 7.20
C PHE A 60 1.37 -0.26 7.81
N ASP A 61 1.29 -0.51 9.11
CA ASP A 61 0.02 -0.65 9.83
C ASP A 61 -0.41 0.61 10.60
N GLU A 62 0.02 1.80 10.21
CA GLU A 62 -0.17 3.01 11.01
C GLU A 62 -1.50 3.73 10.76
N SER A 63 -2.05 4.31 11.83
CA SER A 63 -3.20 5.22 11.72
C SER A 63 -2.73 6.62 11.28
N MET A 64 -2.43 6.75 9.99
CA MET A 64 -1.97 8.00 9.39
C MET A 64 -3.11 9.01 9.28
N LYS A 65 -2.98 10.16 9.95
CA LYS A 65 -3.92 11.27 9.84
C LYS A 65 -3.62 12.20 8.66
N SER A 66 -2.34 12.33 8.32
CA SER A 66 -1.85 13.15 7.21
C SER A 66 -0.60 12.50 6.63
N LEU A 67 -0.34 12.77 5.35
CA LEU A 67 0.86 12.33 4.67
C LEU A 67 1.77 13.54 4.44
N ASP A 68 3.03 13.45 4.84
CA ASP A 68 4.05 14.45 4.57
C ASP A 68 5.29 13.80 3.93
N THR A 69 6.15 14.63 3.35
CA THR A 69 7.33 14.17 2.60
C THR A 69 8.35 13.44 3.48
N HIS A 70 8.47 13.82 4.77
CA HIS A 70 9.36 13.15 5.69
C HIS A 70 8.88 11.74 6.02
N LEU A 71 7.57 11.58 6.25
CA LEU A 71 6.92 10.31 6.50
C LEU A 71 7.06 9.37 5.30
N ILE A 72 6.76 9.87 4.09
CA ILE A 72 6.95 9.12 2.85
C ILE A 72 8.41 8.66 2.70
N SER A 73 9.38 9.56 2.85
CA SER A 73 10.81 9.23 2.77
C SER A 73 11.22 8.18 3.80
N ASN A 74 10.72 8.28 5.05
CA ASN A 74 11.07 7.34 6.11
C ASN A 74 10.52 5.93 5.87
N TYR A 75 9.29 5.82 5.35
CA TYR A 75 8.74 4.53 4.99
C TYR A 75 9.36 3.97 3.72
N PHE A 76 9.64 4.81 2.72
CA PHE A 76 10.25 4.36 1.48
C PHE A 76 11.58 3.63 1.73
N LYS A 77 12.39 4.12 2.69
CA LYS A 77 13.64 3.47 3.13
C LYS A 77 13.45 2.08 3.77
N GLN A 78 12.25 1.77 4.24
CA GLN A 78 11.95 0.46 4.85
C GLN A 78 11.58 -0.59 3.80
N ILE A 79 11.22 -0.16 2.59
CA ILE A 79 10.88 -1.06 1.49
C ILE A 79 12.18 -1.58 0.86
N LYS A 80 12.53 -2.83 1.20
CA LYS A 80 13.82 -3.44 0.80
C LYS A 80 13.89 -3.85 -0.66
N GLN A 81 12.75 -4.23 -1.25
CA GLN A 81 12.62 -4.70 -2.62
C GLN A 81 11.49 -3.94 -3.29
N LYS A 82 11.62 -3.67 -4.59
CA LYS A 82 10.56 -3.03 -5.37
C LYS A 82 9.28 -3.88 -5.26
N PRO A 83 8.15 -3.34 -4.78
CA PRO A 83 6.92 -4.10 -4.69
C PRO A 83 6.39 -4.48 -6.08
N GLU A 84 5.96 -5.73 -6.24
CA GLU A 84 5.23 -6.18 -7.43
C GLU A 84 3.74 -5.85 -7.32
N LEU A 85 3.25 -5.75 -6.07
CA LEU A 85 1.88 -5.40 -5.74
C LEU A 85 1.85 -4.48 -4.52
N ILE A 86 1.08 -3.39 -4.61
CA ILE A 86 0.79 -2.49 -3.49
C ILE A 86 -0.70 -2.61 -3.15
N ILE A 87 -1.00 -2.94 -1.91
CA ILE A 87 -2.36 -3.08 -1.38
C ILE A 87 -2.57 -2.00 -0.32
N ALA A 88 -3.65 -1.23 -0.44
CA ALA A 88 -4.02 -0.21 0.53
C ALA A 88 -5.38 -0.52 1.18
N ILE A 89 -5.41 -0.65 2.52
CA ILE A 89 -6.63 -0.85 3.31
C ILE A 89 -6.81 0.32 4.27
N GLY A 90 -7.60 1.31 3.87
CA GLY A 90 -7.74 2.54 4.64
C GLY A 90 -8.62 3.58 3.97
N GLY A 91 -8.62 4.77 4.57
CA GLY A 91 -9.22 5.96 3.96
C GLY A 91 -8.28 6.61 2.95
N GLY A 92 -8.59 7.87 2.59
CA GLY A 92 -7.84 8.65 1.60
C GLY A 92 -6.33 8.68 1.86
N THR A 93 -5.89 8.87 3.11
CA THR A 93 -4.46 8.96 3.45
C THR A 93 -3.67 7.69 3.11
N SER A 94 -4.19 6.50 3.43
CA SER A 94 -3.52 5.22 3.10
C SER A 94 -3.48 5.00 1.59
N ILE A 95 -4.56 5.36 0.90
CA ILE A 95 -4.67 5.24 -0.56
C ILE A 95 -3.70 6.21 -1.25
N ASP A 96 -3.64 7.46 -0.81
CA ASP A 96 -2.73 8.46 -1.36
C ASP A 96 -1.27 8.12 -1.07
N PHE A 97 -0.99 7.50 0.08
CA PHE A 97 0.34 6.99 0.36
C PHE A 97 0.73 5.86 -0.59
N ALA A 98 -0.16 4.90 -0.86
CA ALA A 98 0.08 3.85 -1.84
C ALA A 98 0.35 4.42 -3.24
N LYS A 99 -0.41 5.44 -3.68
CA LYS A 99 -0.18 6.14 -4.95
C LYS A 99 1.19 6.82 -4.97
N ALA A 100 1.57 7.49 -3.88
CA ALA A 100 2.87 8.14 -3.76
C ALA A 100 4.00 7.11 -3.92
N ILE A 101 3.97 6.01 -3.16
CA ILE A 101 4.96 4.93 -3.29
C ILE A 101 4.98 4.36 -4.72
N SER A 102 3.81 4.09 -5.31
CA SER A 102 3.69 3.55 -6.67
C SER A 102 4.36 4.46 -7.70
N ALA A 103 4.07 5.76 -7.67
CA ALA A 103 4.64 6.72 -8.60
C ALA A 103 6.16 6.86 -8.41
N LEU A 104 6.63 6.84 -7.17
CA LEU A 104 8.04 6.98 -6.82
C LEU A 104 8.92 5.82 -7.33
N TYR A 105 8.37 4.61 -7.47
CA TYR A 105 9.06 3.49 -8.10
C TYR A 105 9.15 3.57 -9.64
N GLU A 106 8.49 4.52 -10.29
CA GLU A 106 8.76 4.84 -11.70
C GLU A 106 10.07 5.63 -11.86
N TYR A 107 10.56 6.26 -10.79
CA TYR A 107 11.71 7.18 -10.83
C TYR A 107 12.97 6.65 -10.16
N THR A 108 12.95 5.44 -9.57
CA THR A 108 14.15 4.84 -8.94
C THR A 108 14.26 3.32 -9.12
N ASP A 109 15.23 2.89 -9.92
CA ASP A 109 15.63 1.48 -10.04
C ASP A 109 16.35 0.94 -8.78
N LYS A 110 16.70 1.81 -7.83
CA LYS A 110 17.60 1.49 -6.69
C LYS A 110 17.09 1.89 -5.30
N GLY A 111 15.84 2.33 -5.17
CA GLY A 111 15.22 2.57 -3.86
C GLY A 111 15.79 3.75 -3.03
N ASN A 112 16.66 4.59 -3.59
CA ASN A 112 17.20 5.76 -2.88
C ASN A 112 16.49 7.03 -3.30
N ILE A 113 15.35 7.30 -2.67
CA ILE A 113 14.63 8.57 -2.79
C ILE A 113 15.02 9.43 -1.59
N THR A 114 15.60 10.60 -1.87
CA THR A 114 15.86 11.62 -0.84
C THR A 114 14.71 12.62 -0.81
N VAL A 115 14.60 13.42 0.26
CA VAL A 115 13.54 14.44 0.39
C VAL A 115 13.59 15.43 -0.78
N ASP A 116 14.77 15.72 -1.31
CA ASP A 116 14.96 16.62 -2.45
C ASP A 116 14.42 16.04 -3.77
N ASN A 117 14.18 14.72 -3.85
CA ASN A 117 13.52 14.07 -4.98
C ASN A 117 11.98 14.14 -4.89
N LEU A 118 11.43 14.60 -3.76
CA LEU A 118 9.99 14.65 -3.48
C LEU A 118 9.39 16.07 -3.62
N VAL A 119 10.22 17.08 -3.92
CA VAL A 119 9.86 18.51 -4.01
C VAL A 119 9.89 19.01 -5.44
#